data_AF-A0A5D3BKV0-F1
#
_entry.id   AF-A0A5D3BKV0-F1
#
_cell.length_a   1.000
_cell.length_b   1.000
_cell.length_c   1.000
_cell.angle_alpha   90.00
_cell.angle_beta   90.00
_cell.angle_gamma   90.00
#
_symmetry.space_group_name_H-M   'P 1'
#
loop_
_entity.id
_entity.type
_entity.pdbx_description
1 polymer ?
#
loop_
_entity_poly.entity_id
_entity_poly.type
_entity_poly.pdbx_seq_one_letter_code
_entity_poly.pdbx_strand_id
1 'polypeptide(L)'
;MSSANPSGKAEKDRLVELEEQMLYLVEVPDSIRYLESRLDEIFEKTDAIDVVAGRVEGLPMQKLLARVDTLEANTNVGRNVNYERGDNSLGNEIADVNARLNLTMQAMANQAPAGGAISVSRVKIPEPKPLCGARDAKALENYIFDLKQYFKATNTITEEAKVTLATMHLSEDAKLWWRSRYVDIQEGRCTIETWDALKRELRLQFFPENVEILARGKLRDLRHTGEI
;
A
#
# COMPACT_ATOMS: atom_id res chain seq x y z
N MET A 1 -85.79 -12.61 -8.24
CA MET A 1 -84.42 -12.23 -8.64
C MET A 1 -84.30 -10.73 -8.42
N SER A 2 -83.68 -10.29 -7.32
CA SER A 2 -83.49 -8.86 -7.04
C SER A 2 -82.25 -8.37 -7.78
N SER A 3 -82.45 -7.48 -8.75
CA SER A 3 -81.38 -6.77 -9.45
C SER A 3 -80.70 -5.83 -8.46
N ALA A 4 -79.48 -6.17 -8.03
CA ALA A 4 -78.66 -5.29 -7.22
C ALA A 4 -78.25 -4.08 -8.06
N ASN A 5 -78.69 -2.88 -7.66
CA ASN A 5 -78.39 -1.62 -8.35
C ASN A 5 -76.87 -1.41 -8.43
N PRO A 6 -76.24 -1.50 -9.62
CA PRO A 6 -74.79 -1.37 -9.77
C PRO A 6 -74.29 0.07 -9.55
N SER A 7 -75.19 1.06 -9.62
CA SER A 7 -74.90 2.49 -9.49
C SER A 7 -74.38 2.89 -8.10
N GLY A 8 -74.97 2.34 -7.03
CA GLY A 8 -74.59 2.72 -5.65
C GLY A 8 -73.27 2.10 -5.18
N LYS A 9 -72.77 1.06 -5.88
CA LYS A 9 -71.45 0.48 -5.61
C LYS A 9 -70.35 1.35 -6.23
N ALA A 10 -70.54 1.77 -7.49
CA ALA A 10 -69.60 2.63 -8.20
C ALA A 10 -69.42 4.00 -7.53
N GLU A 11 -70.49 4.57 -6.94
CA GLU A 11 -70.39 5.81 -6.18
C GLU A 11 -69.60 5.65 -4.87
N LYS A 12 -69.76 4.52 -4.17
CA LYS A 12 -68.99 4.24 -2.95
C LYS A 12 -67.51 4.03 -3.23
N ASP A 13 -67.19 3.28 -4.29
CA ASP A 13 -65.80 3.02 -4.67
C ASP A 13 -65.07 4.33 -5.03
N ARG A 14 -65.75 5.26 -5.72
CA ARG A 14 -65.21 6.61 -6.01
C ARG A 14 -65.02 7.46 -4.76
N LEU A 15 -65.87 7.29 -3.75
CA LEU A 15 -65.81 8.05 -2.51
C LEU A 15 -64.63 7.59 -1.64
N VAL A 16 -64.34 6.28 -1.63
CA VAL A 16 -63.16 5.69 -1.00
C VAL A 16 -61.87 6.15 -1.69
N GLU A 17 -61.84 6.16 -3.02
CA GLU A 17 -60.68 6.64 -3.78
C GLU A 17 -60.40 8.14 -3.53
N LEU A 18 -61.46 8.94 -3.40
CA LEU A 18 -61.36 10.36 -3.00
C LEU A 18 -60.84 10.51 -1.56
N GLU A 19 -61.26 9.66 -0.64
CA GLU A 19 -60.78 9.65 0.76
C GLU A 19 -59.30 9.28 0.84
N GLU A 20 -58.84 8.28 0.07
CA GLU A 20 -57.43 7.92 -0.05
C GLU A 20 -56.59 9.06 -0.66
N GLN A 21 -57.10 9.73 -1.70
CA GLN A 21 -56.44 10.90 -2.29
C GLN A 21 -56.37 12.07 -1.31
N MET A 22 -57.42 12.31 -0.53
CA MET A 22 -57.43 13.34 0.51
C MET A 22 -56.42 13.06 1.62
N LEU A 23 -56.25 11.79 2.01
CA LEU A 23 -55.25 11.38 2.98
C LEU A 23 -53.82 11.65 2.47
N TYR A 24 -53.54 11.32 1.21
CA TYR A 24 -52.25 11.62 0.56
C TYR A 24 -51.99 13.13 0.47
N LEU A 25 -53.01 13.93 0.17
CA LEU A 25 -52.92 15.40 0.15
C LEU A 25 -52.63 16.02 1.52
N VAL A 26 -52.94 15.33 2.63
CA VAL A 26 -52.59 15.74 3.99
C VAL A 26 -51.14 15.38 4.35
N GLU A 27 -50.61 14.27 3.85
CA GLU A 27 -49.21 13.85 4.09
C GLU A 27 -48.18 14.69 3.30
N VAL A 28 -48.58 15.25 2.16
CA VAL A 28 -47.70 16.07 1.30
C VAL A 28 -47.18 17.32 2.03
N PRO A 29 -48.01 18.16 2.69
CA PRO A 29 -47.55 19.30 3.49
C PRO A 29 -46.57 18.93 4.61
N ASP A 30 -46.80 17.82 5.31
CA ASP A 30 -45.91 17.38 6.40
C ASP A 30 -44.55 16.94 5.86
N SER A 31 -44.55 16.25 4.71
CA SER A 31 -43.33 15.87 4.00
C SER A 31 -42.55 17.10 3.51
N ILE A 32 -43.24 18.13 3.01
CA ILE A 32 -42.62 19.40 2.59
C ILE A 32 -41.98 20.08 3.80
N ARG A 33 -42.70 20.23 4.92
CA ARG A 33 -42.17 20.84 6.14
C ARG A 33 -40.94 20.09 6.68
N TYR A 34 -40.96 18.77 6.61
CA TYR A 34 -39.81 17.94 7.00
C TYR A 34 -38.59 18.20 6.09
N LEU A 35 -38.80 18.31 4.77
CA LEU A 35 -37.73 18.61 3.82
C LEU A 35 -37.18 20.04 4.00
N GLU A 36 -38.03 21.02 4.28
CA GLU A 36 -37.61 22.39 4.60
C GLU A 36 -36.71 22.42 5.84
N SER A 37 -37.11 21.74 6.92
CA SER A 37 -36.28 21.64 8.13
C SER A 37 -34.92 20.96 7.86
N ARG A 38 -34.89 19.96 6.98
CA ARG A 38 -33.63 19.30 6.59
C ARG A 38 -32.76 20.19 5.72
N LEU A 39 -33.34 21.03 4.87
CA LEU A 39 -32.62 22.00 4.06
C LEU A 39 -31.96 23.06 4.97
N ASP A 40 -32.69 23.59 5.95
CA ASP A 40 -32.13 24.54 6.92
C ASP A 40 -30.94 23.95 7.68
N GLU A 41 -31.05 22.70 8.15
CA GLU A 41 -29.94 22.00 8.82
C GLU A 41 -28.71 21.81 7.90
N ILE A 42 -28.94 21.56 6.61
CA ILE A 42 -27.86 21.43 5.61
C ILE A 42 -27.17 22.77 5.38
N PHE A 43 -27.91 23.88 5.32
CA PHE A 43 -27.35 25.21 5.19
C PHE A 43 -26.44 25.55 6.38
N GLU A 44 -26.92 25.36 7.61
CA GLU A 44 -26.12 25.60 8.82
C GLU A 44 -24.83 24.75 8.85
N LYS A 45 -24.92 23.48 8.43
CA LYS A 45 -23.73 22.61 8.32
C LYS A 45 -22.77 23.06 7.22
N THR A 46 -23.27 23.64 6.14
CA THR A 46 -22.45 24.17 5.04
C THR A 46 -21.67 25.39 5.50
N ASP A 47 -22.32 26.31 6.21
CA ASP A 47 -21.66 27.49 6.78
C ASP A 47 -20.56 27.08 7.78
N ALA A 48 -20.80 26.04 8.58
CA ALA A 48 -19.78 25.50 9.48
C ALA A 48 -18.57 24.89 8.73
N ILE A 49 -18.80 24.26 7.57
CA ILE A 49 -17.73 23.73 6.71
C ILE A 49 -16.91 24.87 6.12
N ASP A 50 -17.53 25.95 5.65
CA ASP A 50 -16.84 27.11 5.11
C ASP A 50 -15.93 27.78 6.15
N VAL A 51 -16.39 27.87 7.41
CA VAL A 51 -15.56 28.36 8.53
C VAL A 51 -14.33 27.46 8.76
N VAL A 52 -14.49 26.13 8.67
CA VAL A 52 -13.37 25.18 8.81
C VAL A 52 -12.43 25.24 7.61
N ALA A 53 -12.96 25.36 6.39
CA ALA A 53 -12.19 25.49 5.16
C ALA A 53 -11.28 26.73 5.20
N GLY A 54 -11.82 27.88 5.61
CA GLY A 54 -11.03 29.10 5.78
C GLY A 54 -9.91 28.96 6.82
N ARG A 55 -10.12 28.18 7.90
CA ARG A 55 -9.06 27.88 8.89
C ARG A 55 -7.97 26.98 8.30
N VAL A 56 -8.33 26.00 7.47
CA VAL A 56 -7.40 25.09 6.80
C VAL A 56 -6.56 25.84 5.76
N GLU A 57 -7.16 26.75 5.00
CA GLU A 57 -6.44 27.64 4.07
C GLU A 57 -5.48 28.59 4.81
N GLY A 58 -5.85 29.04 6.02
CA GLY A 58 -5.00 29.84 6.90
C GLY A 58 -3.84 29.07 7.54
N LEU A 59 -3.75 27.74 7.37
CA LEU A 59 -2.65 26.96 7.94
C LEU A 59 -1.35 27.18 7.15
N PRO A 60 -0.19 27.22 7.84
CA PRO A 60 1.11 27.36 7.19
C PRO A 60 1.49 26.18 6.29
N MET A 61 0.64 25.14 6.20
CA MET A 61 0.87 23.95 5.38
C MET A 61 0.91 24.27 3.88
N GLN A 62 0.06 25.17 3.37
CA GLN A 62 0.15 25.65 1.98
C GLN A 62 1.46 26.40 1.72
N LYS A 63 1.89 27.24 2.68
CA LYS A 63 3.17 27.95 2.62
C LYS A 63 4.36 26.99 2.67
N LEU A 64 4.25 25.88 3.41
CA LEU A 64 5.26 24.82 3.43
C LEU A 64 5.27 24.07 2.11
N LEU A 65 4.13 23.80 1.50
CA LEU A 65 4.02 23.14 0.20
C LEU A 65 4.74 23.94 -0.90
N ALA A 66 4.46 25.24 -1.02
CA ALA A 66 5.16 26.12 -1.96
C ALA A 66 6.69 26.20 -1.71
N ARG A 67 7.12 26.09 -0.45
CA ARG A 67 8.55 26.03 -0.10
C ARG A 67 9.17 24.69 -0.46
N VAL A 68 8.42 23.59 -0.37
CA VAL A 68 8.87 22.26 -0.81
C VAL A 68 9.03 22.24 -2.33
N ASP A 69 8.07 22.77 -3.09
CA ASP A 69 8.17 22.87 -4.56
C ASP A 69 9.38 23.71 -4.98
N THR A 70 9.61 24.84 -4.30
CA THR A 70 10.79 25.69 -4.53
C THR A 70 12.10 24.97 -4.19
N LEU A 71 12.12 24.21 -3.10
CA LEU A 71 13.30 23.44 -2.68
C LEU A 71 13.57 22.28 -3.66
N GLU A 72 12.54 21.61 -4.14
CA GLU A 72 12.65 20.54 -5.14
C GLU A 72 13.22 21.07 -6.45
N ALA A 73 12.71 22.19 -6.96
CA ALA A 73 13.25 22.86 -8.13
C ALA A 73 14.73 23.21 -7.97
N ASN A 74 15.12 23.77 -6.82
CA ASN A 74 16.51 24.12 -6.52
C ASN A 74 17.43 22.90 -6.38
N THR A 75 16.93 21.80 -5.82
CA THR A 75 17.72 20.56 -5.67
C THR A 75 17.94 19.87 -7.01
N ASN A 76 16.98 19.98 -7.93
CA ASN A 76 17.11 19.44 -9.29
C ASN A 76 18.08 20.29 -10.14
N VAL A 77 18.09 21.62 -9.97
CA VAL A 77 19.11 22.50 -10.59
C VAL A 77 20.51 22.24 -10.01
N GLY A 78 20.64 22.06 -8.69
CA GLY A 78 21.91 21.74 -8.02
C GLY A 78 22.48 20.36 -8.36
N ARG A 79 21.63 19.43 -8.84
CA ARG A 79 22.08 18.14 -9.38
C ARG A 79 22.60 18.25 -10.82
N ASN A 80 22.09 19.17 -11.65
CA ASN A 80 22.57 19.32 -13.03
C ASN A 80 24.02 19.84 -13.11
N VAL A 81 24.42 20.74 -12.20
CA VAL A 81 25.74 21.40 -12.27
C VAL A 81 26.90 20.48 -11.82
N ASN A 82 26.62 19.35 -11.14
CA ASN A 82 27.67 18.52 -10.51
C ASN A 82 27.92 17.16 -11.19
N TYR A 83 27.37 16.89 -12.38
CA TYR A 83 27.61 15.63 -13.12
C TYR A 83 28.48 15.76 -14.39
N GLU A 84 29.47 16.67 -14.40
CA GLU A 84 30.49 16.65 -15.48
C GLU A 84 31.94 16.57 -14.99
N ARG A 85 32.19 16.45 -13.68
CA ARG A 85 33.57 16.37 -13.18
C ARG A 85 33.66 15.63 -11.85
N GLY A 86 33.43 14.31 -11.84
CA GLY A 86 33.63 13.54 -10.61
C GLY A 86 33.35 12.04 -10.58
N ASP A 87 32.88 11.40 -11.65
CA ASP A 87 32.49 9.96 -11.57
C ASP A 87 33.16 9.04 -12.60
N ASN A 88 34.09 9.56 -13.39
CA ASN A 88 34.90 8.77 -14.30
C ASN A 88 36.15 8.20 -13.63
N SER A 89 36.62 8.76 -12.50
CA SER A 89 37.79 8.21 -11.81
C SER A 89 37.47 6.88 -11.08
N LEU A 90 36.37 6.85 -10.33
CA LEU A 90 35.98 5.67 -9.56
C LEU A 90 35.50 4.53 -10.47
N GLY A 91 34.74 4.86 -11.51
CA GLY A 91 34.30 3.89 -12.52
C GLY A 91 35.47 3.26 -13.29
N ASN A 92 36.48 4.07 -13.66
CA ASN A 92 37.67 3.58 -14.33
C ASN A 92 38.56 2.72 -13.41
N GLU A 93 38.68 3.07 -12.12
CA GLU A 93 39.40 2.24 -11.13
C GLU A 93 38.70 0.88 -10.92
N ILE A 94 37.37 0.85 -10.81
CA ILE A 94 36.62 -0.41 -10.70
C ILE A 94 36.77 -1.26 -11.96
N ALA A 95 36.77 -0.64 -13.14
CA ALA A 95 36.98 -1.33 -14.41
C ALA A 95 38.42 -1.90 -14.52
N ASP A 96 39.43 -1.14 -14.12
CA ASP A 96 40.84 -1.60 -14.09
C ASP A 96 41.04 -2.76 -13.10
N VAL A 97 40.51 -2.62 -11.88
CA VAL A 97 40.58 -3.68 -10.87
C VAL A 97 39.89 -4.95 -11.36
N ASN A 98 38.73 -4.84 -12.02
CA ASN A 98 38.05 -5.99 -12.61
C ASN A 98 38.83 -6.61 -13.78
N ALA A 99 39.44 -5.80 -14.65
CA ALA A 99 40.27 -6.30 -15.75
C ALA A 99 41.49 -7.07 -15.22
N ARG A 100 42.16 -6.53 -14.19
CA ARG A 100 43.31 -7.17 -13.54
C ARG A 100 42.93 -8.44 -12.78
N LEU A 101 41.78 -8.45 -12.10
CA LEU A 101 41.24 -9.65 -11.45
C LEU A 101 40.99 -10.76 -12.48
N ASN A 102 40.33 -10.44 -13.59
CA ASN A 102 40.05 -11.40 -14.67
C ASN A 102 41.31 -11.96 -15.31
N LEU A 103 42.32 -11.12 -15.59
CA LEU A 103 43.60 -11.57 -16.13
C LEU A 103 44.36 -12.46 -15.14
N THR A 104 44.28 -12.15 -13.85
CA THR A 104 44.93 -12.94 -12.80
C THR A 104 44.21 -14.29 -12.62
N MET A 105 42.87 -14.31 -12.66
CA MET A 105 42.08 -15.53 -12.67
C MET A 105 42.39 -16.40 -13.90
N GLN A 106 42.55 -15.79 -15.08
CA GLN A 106 42.88 -16.50 -16.31
C GLN A 106 44.32 -17.03 -16.31
N ALA A 107 45.28 -16.26 -15.79
CA ALA A 107 46.66 -16.70 -15.60
C ALA A 107 46.78 -17.85 -14.60
N MET A 108 46.02 -17.80 -13.49
CA MET A 108 45.93 -18.91 -12.52
C MET A 108 45.27 -20.15 -13.12
N ALA A 109 44.27 -19.98 -14.00
CA ALA A 109 43.67 -21.09 -14.74
C ALA A 109 44.65 -21.74 -15.73
N ASN A 110 45.55 -20.94 -16.32
CA ASN A 110 46.55 -21.41 -17.29
C ASN A 110 47.87 -21.91 -16.66
N GLN A 111 48.10 -21.67 -15.36
CA GLN A 111 49.30 -22.11 -14.62
C GLN A 111 49.09 -23.38 -13.77
N ALA A 112 47.91 -24.01 -13.82
CA ALA A 112 47.67 -25.25 -13.10
C ALA A 112 48.60 -26.38 -13.62
N PRO A 113 49.46 -26.98 -12.77
CA PRO A 113 50.19 -28.19 -13.13
C PRO A 113 49.21 -29.30 -13.50
N ALA A 114 49.58 -30.11 -14.49
CA ALA A 114 48.87 -31.34 -14.81
C ALA A 114 48.79 -32.22 -13.55
N GLY A 115 47.62 -32.22 -12.90
CA GLY A 115 47.30 -33.09 -11.77
C GLY A 115 47.01 -32.34 -10.47
N GLY A 116 45.73 -32.02 -10.27
CA GLY A 116 45.21 -31.53 -8.98
C GLY A 116 44.23 -30.38 -9.17
N ALA A 117 42.94 -30.70 -9.31
CA ALA A 117 41.87 -29.71 -9.40
C ALA A 117 41.87 -28.81 -8.15
N ILE A 118 42.30 -27.55 -8.29
CA ILE A 118 41.95 -26.52 -7.32
C ILE A 118 40.48 -26.20 -7.59
N SER A 119 39.59 -26.87 -6.87
CA SER A 119 38.20 -26.46 -6.78
C SER A 119 38.16 -25.08 -6.14
N VAL A 120 38.03 -24.02 -6.94
CA VAL A 120 37.53 -22.74 -6.42
C VAL A 120 36.18 -23.07 -5.81
N SER A 121 36.13 -23.15 -4.48
CA SER A 121 34.90 -23.44 -3.77
C SER A 121 33.95 -22.29 -4.07
N ARG A 122 33.05 -22.49 -5.04
CA ARG A 122 31.89 -21.62 -5.23
C ARG A 122 31.20 -21.57 -3.88
N VAL A 123 31.39 -20.47 -3.16
CA VAL A 123 30.84 -20.28 -1.82
C VAL A 123 29.35 -20.53 -1.96
N LYS A 124 28.86 -21.59 -1.30
CA LYS A 124 27.44 -21.91 -1.29
C LYS A 124 26.77 -20.79 -0.51
N ILE A 125 26.21 -19.81 -1.22
CA ILE A 125 25.41 -18.77 -0.60
C ILE A 125 24.23 -19.48 0.07
N PRO A 126 24.07 -19.37 1.40
CA PRO A 126 22.96 -20.01 2.09
C PRO A 126 21.65 -19.44 1.57
N GLU A 127 20.73 -20.34 1.22
CA GLU A 127 19.40 -19.95 0.76
C GLU A 127 18.63 -19.22 1.88
N PRO A 128 17.83 -18.21 1.55
CA PRO A 128 17.01 -17.50 2.53
C PRO A 128 16.00 -18.45 3.19
N LYS A 129 15.75 -18.25 4.48
CA LYS A 129 14.72 -19.02 5.18
C LYS A 129 13.35 -18.71 4.57
N PRO A 130 12.50 -19.71 4.29
CA PRO A 130 11.18 -19.45 3.73
C PRO A 130 10.25 -18.75 4.73
N LEU A 131 9.38 -17.87 4.22
CA LEU A 131 8.31 -17.26 5.02
C LEU A 131 7.07 -18.15 4.97
N CYS A 132 6.65 -18.68 6.13
CA CYS A 132 5.52 -19.61 6.28
C CYS A 132 4.14 -18.92 6.43
N GLY A 133 4.06 -17.59 6.37
CA GLY A 133 2.79 -16.86 6.38
C GLY A 133 2.17 -16.63 7.76
N ALA A 134 2.85 -17.01 8.84
CA ALA A 134 2.50 -16.54 10.18
C ALA A 134 2.53 -15.00 10.25
N ARG A 135 1.53 -14.38 10.91
CA ARG A 135 1.48 -12.94 11.16
C ARG A 135 2.47 -12.51 12.25
N ASP A 136 3.75 -12.70 11.98
CA ASP A 136 4.87 -12.37 12.86
C ASP A 136 5.75 -11.31 12.20
N ALA A 137 5.74 -10.10 12.78
CA ALA A 137 6.57 -8.98 12.33
C ALA A 137 8.07 -9.32 12.36
N LYS A 138 8.53 -10.12 13.34
CA LYS A 138 9.94 -10.49 13.45
C LYS A 138 10.36 -11.46 12.35
N ALA A 139 9.56 -12.49 12.10
CA ALA A 139 9.81 -13.44 11.02
C ALA A 139 9.80 -12.73 9.65
N LEU A 140 8.86 -11.82 9.43
CA LEU A 140 8.76 -11.04 8.20
C LEU A 140 9.96 -10.12 7.98
N GLU A 141 10.38 -9.35 9.00
CA GLU A 141 11.53 -8.45 8.85
C GLU A 141 12.85 -9.22 8.68
N ASN A 142 13.03 -10.35 9.38
CA ASN A 142 14.19 -11.22 9.18
C ASN A 142 14.24 -11.75 7.74
N TYR A 143 13.11 -12.21 7.20
CA TYR A 143 13.00 -12.67 5.82
C TYR A 143 13.36 -11.57 4.81
N ILE A 144 12.82 -10.36 4.98
CA ILE A 144 13.13 -9.20 4.12
C ILE A 144 14.62 -8.86 4.21
N PHE A 145 15.23 -8.96 5.40
CA PHE A 145 16.64 -8.69 5.60
C PHE A 145 17.53 -9.74 4.92
N ASP A 146 17.23 -11.03 5.12
CA ASP A 146 17.99 -12.15 4.54
C ASP A 146 17.97 -12.09 3.00
N LEU A 147 16.81 -11.78 2.41
CA LEU A 147 16.70 -11.58 0.96
C LEU A 147 17.52 -10.41 0.44
N LYS A 148 17.57 -9.29 1.17
CA LYS A 148 18.44 -8.16 0.79
C LYS A 148 19.91 -8.56 0.77
N GLN A 149 20.37 -9.34 1.76
CA GLN A 149 21.74 -9.85 1.77
C GLN A 149 21.99 -10.85 0.64
N TYR A 150 21.01 -11.70 0.38
CA TYR A 150 21.07 -12.67 -0.72
C TYR A 150 21.17 -11.98 -2.07
N PHE A 151 20.37 -10.95 -2.34
CA PHE A 151 20.43 -10.18 -3.60
C PHE A 151 21.81 -9.51 -3.78
N LYS A 152 22.39 -8.98 -2.69
CA LYS A 152 23.75 -8.43 -2.72
C LYS A 152 24.81 -9.51 -3.01
N ALA A 153 24.72 -10.67 -2.35
CA ALA A 153 25.66 -11.76 -2.53
C ALA A 153 25.57 -12.41 -3.92
N THR A 154 24.38 -12.43 -4.53
CA THR A 154 24.13 -13.00 -5.86
C THR A 154 24.26 -11.99 -7.00
N ASN A 155 24.54 -10.71 -6.69
CA ASN A 155 24.53 -9.60 -7.66
C ASN A 155 23.22 -9.55 -8.48
N THR A 156 22.07 -9.76 -7.83
CA THR A 156 20.76 -9.69 -8.49
C THR A 156 20.37 -8.22 -8.69
N ILE A 157 20.46 -7.75 -9.94
CA ILE A 157 20.29 -6.31 -10.26
C ILE A 157 18.84 -5.98 -10.63
N THR A 158 18.14 -6.84 -11.37
CA THR A 158 16.79 -6.55 -11.90
C THR A 158 15.69 -6.69 -10.84
N GLU A 159 14.71 -5.78 -10.87
CA GLU A 159 13.58 -5.77 -9.92
C GLU A 159 12.68 -7.00 -10.09
N GLU A 160 12.40 -7.40 -11.32
CA GLU A 160 11.63 -8.61 -11.64
C GLU A 160 12.27 -9.87 -11.07
N ALA A 161 13.60 -10.00 -11.15
CA ALA A 161 14.31 -11.14 -10.58
C ALA A 161 14.25 -11.13 -9.05
N LYS A 162 14.33 -9.96 -8.41
CA LYS A 162 14.17 -9.84 -6.94
C LYS A 162 12.77 -10.27 -6.50
N VAL A 163 11.72 -9.83 -7.21
CA VAL A 163 10.33 -10.23 -6.94
C VAL A 163 10.14 -11.73 -7.16
N THR A 164 10.63 -12.26 -8.26
CA THR A 164 10.54 -13.69 -8.58
C THR A 164 11.23 -14.54 -7.51
N LEU A 165 12.46 -14.19 -7.16
CA LEU A 165 13.25 -14.94 -6.19
C LEU A 165 12.67 -14.85 -4.77
N ALA A 166 12.23 -13.67 -4.34
CA ALA A 166 11.53 -13.53 -3.07
C ALA A 166 10.28 -14.43 -3.04
N THR A 167 9.43 -14.32 -4.05
CA THR A 167 8.16 -15.06 -4.10
C THR A 167 8.35 -16.57 -4.25
N MET A 168 9.46 -17.03 -4.84
CA MET A 168 9.88 -18.42 -4.82
C MET A 168 10.09 -18.95 -3.41
N HIS A 169 10.69 -18.15 -2.52
CA HIS A 169 10.96 -18.47 -1.11
C HIS A 169 9.78 -18.18 -0.15
N LEU A 170 8.56 -17.98 -0.66
CA LEU A 170 7.36 -18.04 0.17
C LEU A 170 6.93 -19.49 0.37
N SER A 171 6.30 -19.80 1.50
CA SER A 171 5.82 -21.13 1.86
C SER A 171 4.44 -21.06 2.52
N GLU A 172 3.73 -22.19 2.55
CA GLU A 172 2.44 -22.33 3.24
C GLU A 172 1.44 -21.22 2.86
N ASP A 173 0.86 -20.53 3.85
CA ASP A 173 -0.14 -19.50 3.67
C ASP A 173 0.39 -18.29 2.89
N ALA A 174 1.69 -17.98 3.03
CA ALA A 174 2.32 -16.92 2.24
C ALA A 174 2.37 -17.26 0.75
N LYS A 175 2.58 -18.53 0.42
CA LYS A 175 2.57 -19.00 -0.97
C LYS A 175 1.16 -19.00 -1.55
N LEU A 176 0.14 -19.35 -0.75
CA LEU A 176 -1.27 -19.28 -1.16
C LEU A 176 -1.69 -17.84 -1.44
N TRP A 177 -1.35 -16.91 -0.56
CA TRP A 177 -1.58 -15.47 -0.77
C TRP A 177 -0.93 -14.98 -2.06
N TRP A 178 0.34 -15.33 -2.31
CA TRP A 178 1.04 -14.93 -3.53
C TRP A 178 0.36 -15.49 -4.80
N ARG A 179 -0.16 -16.72 -4.77
CA ARG A 179 -0.90 -17.28 -5.91
C ARG A 179 -2.13 -16.44 -6.26
N SER A 180 -2.86 -15.97 -5.24
CA SER A 180 -4.01 -15.06 -5.45
C SER A 180 -3.56 -13.76 -6.11
N ARG A 181 -2.50 -13.12 -5.57
CA ARG A 181 -1.94 -11.88 -6.14
C ARG A 181 -1.39 -12.05 -7.54
N TYR A 182 -0.80 -13.20 -7.85
CA TYR A 182 -0.27 -13.49 -9.18
C TYR A 182 -1.39 -13.52 -10.23
N VAL A 183 -2.56 -14.10 -9.90
CA VAL A 183 -3.74 -14.05 -10.78
C VAL A 183 -4.21 -12.61 -10.99
N ASP A 184 -4.28 -11.81 -9.92
CA ASP A 184 -4.64 -10.40 -10.01
C ASP A 184 -3.69 -9.60 -10.93
N ILE A 185 -2.39 -9.91 -10.91
CA ILE A 185 -1.38 -9.30 -11.79
C ILE A 185 -1.61 -9.70 -13.25
N GLN A 186 -1.88 -10.99 -13.51
CA GLN A 186 -2.16 -11.49 -14.87
C GLN A 186 -3.43 -10.85 -15.47
N GLU A 187 -4.41 -10.56 -14.63
CA GLU A 187 -5.65 -9.90 -15.03
C GLU A 187 -5.55 -8.36 -15.01
N GLY A 188 -4.38 -7.80 -14.70
CA GLY A 188 -4.15 -6.35 -14.66
C GLY A 188 -4.84 -5.62 -13.51
N ARG A 189 -5.29 -6.33 -12.47
CA ARG A 189 -5.96 -5.77 -11.29
C ARG A 189 -4.98 -5.23 -10.24
N CYS A 190 -3.72 -5.68 -10.27
CA CYS A 190 -2.66 -5.25 -9.36
C CYS A 190 -1.30 -5.22 -10.08
N THR A 191 -0.37 -4.38 -9.59
CA THR A 191 0.99 -4.26 -10.14
C THR A 191 2.03 -4.40 -9.02
N ILE A 192 2.76 -5.52 -9.00
CA ILE A 192 3.85 -5.78 -8.04
C ILE A 192 5.11 -6.15 -8.84
N GLU A 193 5.72 -5.15 -9.48
CA GLU A 193 6.89 -5.34 -10.35
C GLU A 193 8.21 -4.98 -9.66
N THR A 194 8.15 -4.33 -8.49
CA THR A 194 9.33 -3.88 -7.75
C THR A 194 9.45 -4.55 -6.40
N TRP A 195 10.69 -4.69 -5.93
CA TRP A 195 10.98 -5.19 -4.58
C TRP A 195 10.33 -4.32 -3.50
N ASP A 196 10.25 -3.02 -3.72
CA ASP A 196 9.61 -2.08 -2.79
C ASP A 196 8.09 -2.27 -2.71
N ALA A 197 7.42 -2.49 -3.84
CA ALA A 197 6.00 -2.81 -3.87
C ALA A 197 5.73 -4.14 -3.14
N LEU A 198 6.53 -5.18 -3.41
CA LEU A 198 6.40 -6.47 -2.75
C LEU A 198 6.58 -6.37 -1.23
N LYS A 199 7.59 -5.62 -0.76
CA LYS A 199 7.81 -5.38 0.67
C LYS A 199 6.62 -4.69 1.35
N ARG A 200 5.94 -3.76 0.67
CA ARG A 200 4.75 -3.09 1.20
C ARG A 200 3.59 -4.08 1.34
N GLU A 201 3.30 -4.83 0.29
CA GLU A 201 2.23 -5.84 0.28
C GLU A 201 2.45 -6.93 1.33
N LEU A 202 3.70 -7.44 1.46
CA LEU A 202 4.04 -8.41 2.49
C LEU A 202 3.82 -7.85 3.91
N ARG A 203 4.14 -6.58 4.15
CA ARG A 203 3.85 -5.92 5.43
C ARG A 203 2.36 -5.76 5.64
N LEU A 204 1.60 -5.32 4.64
CA LEU A 204 0.14 -5.21 4.79
C LEU A 204 -0.51 -6.55 5.13
N GLN A 205 -0.03 -7.65 4.54
CA GLN A 205 -0.63 -8.96 4.72
C GLN A 205 -0.22 -9.68 6.02
N PHE A 206 1.07 -9.61 6.36
CA PHE A 206 1.67 -10.43 7.42
C PHE A 206 2.08 -9.65 8.66
N PHE A 207 1.98 -8.32 8.65
CA PHE A 207 2.16 -7.54 9.86
C PHE A 207 0.87 -7.63 10.70
N PRO A 208 0.96 -7.91 12.01
CA PRO A 208 -0.21 -7.90 12.86
C PRO A 208 -0.74 -6.46 12.95
N GLU A 209 -1.88 -6.19 12.34
CA GLU A 209 -2.60 -4.90 12.34
C GLU A 209 -2.92 -4.40 13.77
N ASN A 210 -2.76 -5.28 14.77
CA ASN A 210 -3.15 -5.06 16.15
C ASN A 210 -2.03 -4.54 17.06
N VAL A 211 -0.77 -4.38 16.63
CA VAL A 211 0.31 -4.00 17.57
C VAL A 211 0.08 -2.61 18.17
N GLU A 212 -0.40 -1.65 17.37
CA GLU A 212 -0.69 -0.31 17.86
C GLU A 212 -1.95 -0.29 18.74
N ILE A 213 -3.00 -1.00 18.35
CA ILE A 213 -4.26 -1.10 19.12
C ILE A 213 -4.01 -1.80 20.46
N LEU A 214 -3.22 -2.88 20.45
CA LEU A 214 -2.82 -3.65 21.63
C LEU A 214 -1.87 -2.85 22.52
N ALA A 215 -0.92 -2.09 21.95
CA ALA A 215 -0.03 -1.21 22.70
C ALA A 215 -0.82 -0.07 23.37
N ARG A 216 -1.75 0.57 22.65
CA ARG A 216 -2.67 1.57 23.22
C ARG A 216 -3.59 0.98 24.27
N GLY A 217 -4.05 -0.25 24.11
CA GLY A 217 -4.80 -1.00 25.14
C GLY A 217 -3.99 -1.16 26.41
N LYS A 218 -2.79 -1.74 26.31
CA LYS A 218 -1.88 -1.92 27.46
C LYS A 218 -1.47 -0.61 28.13
N LEU A 219 -1.34 0.48 27.37
CA LEU A 219 -1.04 1.80 27.93
C LEU A 219 -2.21 2.39 28.72
N ARG A 220 -3.45 2.12 28.30
CA ARG A 220 -4.66 2.51 29.04
C ARG A 220 -4.86 1.69 30.30
N ASP A 221 -4.43 0.43 30.30
CA ASP A 221 -4.55 -0.48 31.45
C ASP A 221 -3.47 -0.24 32.52
N LEU A 222 -2.44 0.55 32.21
CA LEU A 222 -1.43 0.98 33.18
C LEU A 222 -2.05 2.01 34.16
N ARG A 223 -2.35 1.57 35.37
CA ARG A 223 -2.68 2.44 36.50
C ARG A 223 -1.44 2.73 37.33
N HIS A 224 -1.31 3.96 37.81
CA HIS A 224 -0.24 4.37 38.70
C HIS A 224 -0.44 3.71 40.08
N THR A 225 0.36 2.70 40.41
CA THR A 225 0.54 2.22 41.79
C THR A 225 1.67 3.02 42.43
N GLY A 226 1.38 4.27 42.75
CA GLY A 226 2.20 5.06 43.67
C GLY A 226 1.54 5.05 45.03
N GLU A 227 2.17 4.42 46.02
CA GLU A 227 2.02 4.88 47.41
C GLU A 227 2.83 6.17 47.55
N ILE A 228 2.17 7.22 48.05
CA ILE A 228 2.79 8.50 48.39
C ILE A 228 3.48 8.38 49.74
#